data_AF-A0A5E9GY70-F1
#
_entry.id   AF-A0A5E9GY70-F1
#
_cell.length_a   1.000
_cell.length_b   1.000
_cell.length_c   1.000
_cell.angle_alpha   90.00
_cell.angle_beta   90.00
_cell.angle_gamma   90.00
#
_symmetry.space_group_name_H-M   'P 1'
#
loop_
_entity.id
_entity.type
_entity.pdbx_description
1 polymer ?
#
loop_
_entity_poly.entity_id
_entity_poly.type
_entity_poly.pdbx_seq_one_letter_code
_entity_poly.pdbx_strand_id
1 'polypeptide(L)'
;MGISWRCGEVYIVVTRPPAISGREHDRRLPGLNHIALHGGSTADIDRIVGQASAHGWNALYGDRYPYAGGPDHYAAYLENEAGFKVEVVASTPRSG
;
A
#
# COMPACT_ATOMS: atom_id res chain seq x y z
N MET A 1 -12.19 -6.86 15.96
CA MET A 1 -12.85 -6.39 14.72
C MET A 1 -11.89 -6.57 13.56
N GLY A 2 -12.40 -6.91 12.38
CA GLY A 2 -11.60 -7.12 11.18
C GLY A 2 -12.33 -6.62 9.94
N ILE A 3 -11.58 -6.37 8.88
CA ILE A 3 -12.09 -5.98 7.57
C ILE A 3 -11.58 -6.99 6.57
N SER A 4 -12.44 -7.39 5.64
CA SER A 4 -12.05 -8.21 4.50
C SER A 4 -12.39 -7.50 3.19
N TRP A 5 -11.48 -7.66 2.23
CA TRP A 5 -11.66 -7.24 0.85
C TRP A 5 -11.48 -8.45 -0.06
N ARG A 6 -12.23 -8.52 -1.17
CA ARG A 6 -12.13 -9.60 -2.16
C ARG A 6 -12.07 -9.01 -3.57
N CYS A 7 -11.16 -9.54 -4.38
CA CYS A 7 -11.02 -9.25 -5.81
C CYS A 7 -10.85 -10.58 -6.56
N GLY A 8 -11.92 -11.05 -7.21
CA GLY A 8 -11.95 -12.37 -7.85
C GLY A 8 -11.67 -13.49 -6.85
N GLU A 9 -10.62 -14.26 -7.11
CA GLU A 9 -10.17 -15.37 -6.26
C GLU A 9 -9.24 -14.94 -5.12
N VAL A 10 -8.80 -13.68 -5.11
CA VAL A 10 -7.92 -13.13 -4.07
C VAL A 10 -8.74 -12.42 -3.01
N TYR A 11 -8.45 -12.67 -1.73
CA TYR A 11 -9.04 -11.94 -0.63
C TYR A 11 -7.97 -11.57 0.41
N ILE A 12 -8.14 -10.40 0.99
CA ILE A 12 -7.28 -9.87 2.06
C ILE A 12 -8.15 -9.70 3.29
N VAL A 13 -7.69 -10.26 4.41
CA VAL A 13 -8.33 -10.06 5.71
C VAL A 13 -7.34 -9.39 6.63
N VAL A 14 -7.73 -8.24 7.19
CA VAL A 14 -6.98 -7.55 8.23
C VAL A 14 -7.77 -7.63 9.52
N THR A 15 -7.13 -8.11 10.57
CA THR A 15 -7.76 -8.35 11.87
C THR A 15 -6.85 -7.83 12.97
N ARG A 16 -7.46 -7.25 14.01
CA ARG A 16 -6.78 -6.97 15.26
C ARG A 16 -7.00 -8.16 16.21
N PRO A 17 -5.99 -9.01 16.47
CA PRO A 17 -6.14 -10.13 17.39
C PRO A 17 -6.37 -9.65 18.83
N PRO A 18 -7.09 -10.42 19.67
CA PRO A 18 -7.35 -10.03 21.06
C PRO A 18 -6.10 -10.08 21.95
N ALA A 19 -5.13 -10.94 21.61
CA ALA A 19 -3.89 -11.13 22.35
C ALA A 19 -2.72 -10.35 21.72
N ILE A 20 -2.87 -9.02 21.55
CA ILE A 20 -1.72 -8.18 21.17
C ILE A 20 -0.88 -7.94 22.42
N SER A 21 0.26 -8.61 22.50
CA SER A 21 1.32 -8.32 23.46
C SER A 21 2.49 -7.67 22.72
N GLY A 22 2.60 -6.34 22.73
CA GLY A 22 3.73 -5.67 22.08
C GLY A 22 3.46 -4.23 21.66
N ARG A 23 4.53 -3.57 21.22
CA ARG A 23 4.53 -2.22 20.63
C ARG A 23 3.80 -2.25 19.26
N GLU A 24 3.51 -1.07 18.73
CA GLU A 24 2.97 -0.87 17.37
C GLU A 24 3.73 -1.70 16.31
N HIS A 25 3.09 -1.96 15.17
CA HIS A 25 3.71 -2.71 14.08
C HIS A 25 4.93 -1.96 13.52
N ASP A 26 6.13 -2.54 13.66
CA ASP A 26 7.34 -2.06 13.00
C ASP A 26 7.62 -2.91 11.77
N ARG A 27 7.29 -2.39 10.58
CA ARG A 27 7.50 -3.04 9.28
C ARG A 27 8.96 -3.42 8.99
N ARG A 28 9.93 -2.95 9.78
CA ARG A 28 11.37 -3.26 9.60
C ARG A 28 11.81 -4.50 10.38
N LEU A 29 10.97 -5.01 11.28
CA LEU A 29 11.20 -6.28 12.00
C LEU A 29 10.70 -7.48 11.18
N PRO A 30 11.10 -8.72 11.52
CA PRO A 30 10.58 -9.91 10.87
C PRO A 30 9.04 -9.95 10.88
N GLY A 31 8.44 -10.22 9.72
CA GLY A 31 6.99 -10.20 9.52
C GLY A 31 6.61 -9.53 8.20
N LEU A 32 5.42 -8.93 8.16
CA LEU A 32 4.94 -8.19 7.00
C LEU A 32 5.69 -6.85 6.88
N ASN A 33 6.32 -6.59 5.73
CA ASN A 33 6.92 -5.29 5.45
C ASN A 33 5.96 -4.35 4.69
N HIS A 34 5.29 -4.88 3.67
CA HIS A 34 4.27 -4.18 2.89
C HIS A 34 3.46 -5.15 2.02
N ILE A 35 2.36 -4.64 1.47
CA ILE A 35 1.57 -5.28 0.43
C ILE A 35 1.64 -4.40 -0.81
N ALA A 36 1.95 -4.99 -1.96
CA ALA A 36 1.89 -4.32 -3.25
C ALA A 36 0.59 -4.68 -3.97
N LEU A 37 -0.12 -3.67 -4.49
CA LEU A 37 -1.39 -3.83 -5.21
C LEU A 37 -1.34 -3.05 -6.52
N HIS A 38 -2.02 -3.55 -7.55
CA HIS A 38 -2.21 -2.80 -8.79
C HIS A 38 -3.20 -1.64 -8.58
N GLY A 39 -2.77 -0.43 -8.93
CA GLY A 39 -3.55 0.81 -8.80
C GLY A 39 -4.30 1.23 -10.06
N GLY A 40 -4.10 0.53 -11.19
CA GLY A 40 -4.64 0.93 -12.48
C GLY A 40 -3.63 1.76 -13.29
N SER A 41 -4.12 2.80 -13.96
CA SER A 41 -3.28 3.70 -14.76
C SER A 41 -2.39 4.59 -13.88
N THR A 42 -1.40 5.25 -14.46
CA THR A 42 -0.59 6.26 -13.73
C THR A 42 -1.46 7.39 -13.17
N ALA A 43 -2.48 7.81 -13.92
CA ALA A 43 -3.44 8.81 -13.48
C ALA A 43 -4.30 8.35 -12.28
N ASP A 44 -4.62 7.04 -12.20
CA ASP A 44 -5.31 6.48 -11.04
C ASP A 44 -4.44 6.54 -9.78
N ILE A 45 -3.13 6.30 -9.93
CA ILE A 45 -2.17 6.38 -8.82
C ILE A 45 -2.04 7.81 -8.34
N ASP A 46 -1.88 8.77 -9.26
CA ASP A 46 -1.81 10.20 -8.90
C ASP A 46 -3.06 10.64 -8.12
N ARG A 47 -4.25 10.17 -8.53
CA ARG A 47 -5.50 10.42 -7.80
C ARG A 47 -5.49 9.78 -6.41
N ILE A 48 -5.03 8.53 -6.28
CA ILE A 48 -4.91 7.85 -4.98
C ILE A 48 -3.97 8.63 -4.05
N VAL A 49 -2.81 9.05 -4.55
CA VAL A 49 -1.82 9.84 -3.79
C VAL A 49 -2.41 11.18 -3.35
N GLY A 50 -3.10 11.89 -4.26
CA GLY A 50 -3.74 13.18 -3.95
C GLY A 50 -4.83 13.10 -2.87
N GLN A 51 -5.43 11.92 -2.68
CA GLN A 51 -6.46 11.69 -1.66
C GLN A 51 -5.91 11.04 -0.38
N ALA A 52 -4.67 10.55 -0.39
CA ALA A 52 -4.11 9.69 0.66
C ALA A 52 -4.21 10.31 2.07
N SER A 53 -3.77 11.57 2.23
CA SER A 53 -3.76 12.23 3.55
C SER A 53 -5.15 12.45 4.12
N ALA A 54 -6.15 12.71 3.27
CA ALA A 54 -7.55 12.81 3.71
C ALA A 54 -8.11 11.47 4.22
N HIS A 55 -7.46 10.36 3.88
CA HIS A 55 -7.83 9.00 4.30
C HIS A 55 -6.87 8.41 5.35
N GLY A 56 -6.03 9.24 6.01
CA GLY A 56 -5.12 8.78 7.07
C GLY A 56 -3.87 8.06 6.55
N TRP A 57 -3.48 8.30 5.30
CA TRP A 57 -2.28 7.75 4.69
C TRP A 57 -1.26 8.84 4.39
N ASN A 58 0.01 8.55 4.65
CA ASN A 58 1.14 9.42 4.39
C ASN A 58 1.99 8.87 3.26
N ALA A 59 2.40 9.73 2.32
CA ALA A 59 3.33 9.33 1.26
C ALA A 59 4.73 9.09 1.83
N LEU A 60 5.30 7.95 1.48
CA LEU A 60 6.71 7.63 1.72
C LEU A 60 7.51 7.92 0.45
N TYR A 61 8.74 8.40 0.63
CA TYR A 61 9.69 8.65 -0.47
C TYR A 61 9.14 9.63 -1.52
N GLY A 62 8.40 10.66 -1.09
CA GLY A 62 7.77 11.64 -1.97
C GLY A 62 8.77 12.40 -2.85
N ASP A 63 10.02 12.52 -2.42
CA ASP A 63 11.14 13.07 -3.18
C ASP A 63 11.54 12.23 -4.40
N ARG A 64 11.19 10.94 -4.40
CA ARG A 64 11.47 9.98 -5.47
C ARG A 64 10.22 9.47 -6.17
N TYR A 65 9.04 9.98 -5.81
CA TYR A 65 7.79 9.63 -6.50
C TYR A 65 7.86 10.07 -7.97
N PRO A 66 7.41 9.26 -8.94
CA PRO A 66 6.79 7.93 -8.81
C PRO A 66 7.75 6.74 -8.95
N TYR A 67 9.08 6.96 -8.94
CA TYR A 67 10.10 5.98 -9.30
C TYR A 67 10.98 5.53 -8.13
N ALA A 68 10.45 5.56 -6.91
CA ALA A 68 11.21 5.17 -5.71
C ALA A 68 11.62 3.68 -5.71
N GLY A 69 10.95 2.84 -6.48
CA GLY A 69 11.30 1.43 -6.71
C GLY A 69 12.19 1.17 -7.94
N GLY A 70 12.50 2.19 -8.74
CA GLY A 70 13.30 2.07 -9.97
C GLY A 70 12.70 2.83 -11.16
N PRO A 71 13.48 3.08 -12.22
CA PRO A 71 13.09 3.92 -13.37
C PRO A 71 11.89 3.36 -14.17
N ASP A 72 11.72 2.04 -14.24
CA ASP A 72 10.62 1.39 -14.95
C ASP A 72 9.44 1.02 -14.03
N HIS A 73 9.43 1.54 -12.81
CA HIS A 73 8.49 1.15 -11.76
C HIS A 73 7.70 2.36 -11.25
N TYR A 74 6.60 2.65 -11.93
CA TYR A 74 5.70 3.73 -11.53
C TYR A 74 4.84 3.26 -10.35
N ALA A 75 5.15 3.72 -9.14
CA ALA A 75 4.44 3.34 -7.93
C ALA A 75 4.42 4.42 -6.84
N ALA A 76 3.34 4.42 -6.05
CA ALA A 76 3.26 5.14 -4.79
C ALA A 76 3.58 4.23 -3.62
N TYR A 77 4.34 4.71 -2.64
CA TYR A 77 4.50 4.05 -1.34
C TYR A 77 3.75 4.87 -0.29
N LEU A 78 2.78 4.26 0.39
CA LEU A 78 1.93 4.92 1.39
C LEU A 78 2.03 4.18 2.72
N GLU A 79 2.00 4.91 3.84
CA GLU A 79 1.99 4.35 5.19
C GLU A 79 0.84 4.93 6.01
N ASN A 80 0.17 4.08 6.78
CA ASN A 80 -0.88 4.53 7.71
C ASN A 80 -0.35 4.69 9.13
N GLU A 81 -1.17 5.24 10.03
CA GLU A 81 -0.82 5.47 11.45
C GLU A 81 -0.47 4.18 12.21
N ALA A 82 -0.89 3.01 11.72
CA ALA A 82 -0.56 1.72 12.31
C ALA A 82 0.77 1.15 11.79
N GLY A 83 1.53 1.90 10.99
CA GLY A 83 2.85 1.49 10.46
C GLY A 83 2.79 0.53 9.27
N PHE A 84 1.60 0.26 8.72
CA PHE A 84 1.47 -0.57 7.53
C PHE A 84 1.82 0.21 6.28
N LYS A 85 2.74 -0.32 5.49
CA LYS A 85 3.09 0.20 4.17
C LYS A 85 2.31 -0.52 3.08
N VAL A 86 1.76 0.23 2.15
CA VAL A 86 1.21 -0.25 0.88
C VAL A 86 2.01 0.34 -0.27
N GLU A 87 2.24 -0.46 -1.29
CA GLU A 87 2.78 -0.05 -2.57
C GLU A 87 1.67 -0.14 -3.62
N VAL A 88 1.41 0.96 -4.33
CA VAL A 88 0.37 1.03 -5.35
C VAL A 88 1.04 1.19 -6.70
N VAL A 89 1.01 0.13 -7.52
CA VAL A 89 1.82 -0.02 -8.73
C VAL A 89 0.97 0.17 -9.98
N ALA A 90 1.50 0.89 -10.98
CA ALA A 90 0.82 1.06 -12.25
C ALA A 90 0.71 -0.30 -12.94
N SER A 91 -0.48 -0.60 -13.48
CA SER A 91 -0.63 -1.76 -14.34
C SER A 91 -0.03 -1.42 -15.71
N THR A 92 0.94 -2.22 -16.15
CA THR A 92 1.29 -2.25 -17.58
C THR A 92 0.04 -2.71 -18.35
N PRO A 93 -0.33 -2.05 -19.46
CA PRO A 93 -1.42 -2.54 -20.30
C PRO A 93 -1.16 -4.01 -20.62
N ARG A 94 -2.10 -4.91 -20.28
CA ARG A 94 -2.02 -6.28 -20.81
C ARG A 94 -2.13 -6.15 -22.33
N SER A 95 -1.09 -6.58 -23.04
CA SER A 95 -1.21 -6.90 -24.46
C SER A 95 -2.37 -7.89 -24.59
N GLY A 96 -3.46 -7.44 -25.21
CA GLY A 96 -4.55 -8.32 -25.63
C GLY A 96 -4.13 -9.18 -26.80
#